data_AF-A0A7C3A242-F1
#
_entry.id   AF-A0A7C3A242-F1
#
_cell.length_a   1.000
_cell.length_b   1.000
_cell.length_c   1.000
_cell.angle_alpha   90.00
_cell.angle_beta   90.00
_cell.angle_gamma   90.00
#
_symmetry.space_group_name_H-M   'P 1'
#
loop_
_entity.id
_entity.type
_entity.pdbx_description
1 polymer ?
#
loop_
_entity_poly.entity_id
_entity_poly.type
_entity_poly.pdbx_seq_one_letter_code
_entity_poly.pdbx_strand_id
1 'polypeptide(L)'
;MSGSKSEGEFEPRIVAFCCNWCAYAGADLAGVSRIQYPPTVRIIRVMCTGMVDESYIMKAFEEGADGVLVAGCHPGDCHYISGNLKAEKEVERTKKLLDLIGLGSDRLRLEWVSASEGEKFARVVREFTEQLKALGPSPLKKHSTARDGGVPVVIESAGGPKSFAEEVLTGEFMWRCLGCYLCHSTCPGGLRVAELVRVARSEAPRDQVDLMCAHGAVPLMWARMMANPALKPNKLAALPSGLEFGRKGDTYFFVGCAPLYDVEMEDLSLGSTRTLAAAVRLLNQLGVKPAISPEERCCGHDLLWTGDLENFEKLARMNVEAIRETGAKTVITSCPECYRTLKVDYADLLGGLDFEVLHISEFLLKALEEGKLNFTREVKRKVTFQDSCRLGRHMGLYEEPRKLLTAI
;
A
#
# COMPACT_ATOMS: atom_id res chain seq x y z
N MET A 1 -45.97 -15.09 -22.01
CA MET A 1 -45.03 -13.96 -22.11
C MET A 1 -43.91 -14.22 -21.11
N SER A 2 -42.77 -14.69 -21.60
CA SER A 2 -41.57 -14.92 -20.81
C SER A 2 -40.98 -13.57 -20.41
N GLY A 3 -41.23 -13.14 -19.18
CA GLY A 3 -40.60 -11.95 -18.62
C GLY A 3 -39.09 -12.13 -18.58
N SER A 4 -38.37 -11.27 -19.28
CA SER A 4 -36.93 -11.12 -19.19
C SER A 4 -36.53 -10.95 -17.72
N LYS A 5 -35.63 -11.79 -17.21
CA LYS A 5 -34.93 -11.54 -15.96
C LYS A 5 -34.22 -10.19 -16.09
N SER A 6 -34.70 -9.17 -15.37
CA SER A 6 -33.92 -7.96 -15.14
C SER A 6 -32.63 -8.38 -14.44
N GLU A 7 -31.48 -7.96 -14.97
CA GLU A 7 -30.22 -8.00 -14.24
C GLU A 7 -30.45 -7.38 -12.85
N GLY A 8 -30.13 -8.11 -11.78
CA GLY A 8 -30.44 -7.68 -10.42
C GLY A 8 -29.74 -6.37 -10.08
N GLU A 9 -30.48 -5.43 -9.48
CA GLU A 9 -29.96 -4.15 -9.00
C GLU A 9 -28.75 -4.36 -8.08
N PHE A 10 -27.71 -3.55 -8.23
CA PHE A 10 -26.49 -3.63 -7.42
C PHE A 10 -26.81 -3.37 -5.93
N GLU A 11 -26.53 -4.37 -5.09
CA GLU A 11 -26.56 -4.23 -3.64
C GLU A 11 -25.12 -4.18 -3.08
N PRO A 12 -24.73 -3.09 -2.38
CA PRO A 12 -23.41 -2.97 -1.81
C PRO A 12 -23.21 -3.91 -0.62
N ARG A 13 -22.00 -4.46 -0.49
CA ARG A 13 -21.51 -5.19 0.69
C ARG A 13 -20.82 -4.22 1.64
N ILE A 14 -21.45 -3.95 2.79
CA ILE A 14 -20.90 -3.08 3.83
C ILE A 14 -20.36 -3.94 4.97
N VAL A 15 -19.09 -3.77 5.32
CA VAL A 15 -18.51 -4.31 6.56
C VAL A 15 -18.57 -3.22 7.62
N ALA A 16 -19.23 -3.48 8.76
CA ALA A 16 -19.37 -2.51 9.84
C ALA A 16 -18.63 -2.96 11.10
N PHE A 17 -17.66 -2.19 11.56
CA PHE A 17 -17.02 -2.37 12.86
C PHE A 17 -17.78 -1.56 13.91
N CYS A 18 -18.55 -2.23 14.76
CA CYS A 18 -19.38 -1.58 15.77
C CYS A 18 -18.81 -1.80 17.18
N CYS A 19 -18.64 -0.72 17.95
CA CYS A 19 -18.26 -0.88 19.35
C CYS A 19 -19.36 -1.59 20.14
N ASN A 20 -18.94 -2.42 21.07
CA ASN A 20 -19.77 -3.24 21.93
C ASN A 20 -20.82 -2.42 22.71
N TRP A 21 -20.39 -1.29 23.25
CA TRP A 21 -21.12 -0.58 24.30
C TRP A 21 -22.22 0.36 23.77
N CYS A 22 -22.05 0.89 22.56
CA CYS A 22 -22.98 1.87 22.01
C CYS A 22 -23.49 1.46 20.64
N ALA A 23 -22.66 1.48 19.60
CA ALA A 23 -23.13 1.26 18.24
C ALA A 23 -23.74 -0.13 18.02
N TYR A 24 -23.14 -1.18 18.59
CA TYR A 24 -23.69 -2.54 18.53
C TYR A 24 -25.04 -2.62 19.26
N ALA A 25 -25.14 -2.01 20.45
CA ALA A 25 -26.40 -1.93 21.19
C ALA A 25 -27.47 -1.08 20.47
N GLY A 26 -27.06 -0.02 19.76
CA GLY A 26 -27.95 0.75 18.89
C GLY A 26 -28.47 -0.07 17.72
N ALA A 27 -27.62 -0.93 17.13
CA ALA A 27 -28.06 -1.89 16.11
C ALA A 27 -29.06 -2.93 16.68
N ASP A 28 -28.78 -3.45 17.89
CA ASP A 28 -29.70 -4.35 18.59
C ASP A 28 -31.04 -3.66 18.88
N LEU A 29 -31.03 -2.41 19.32
CA LEU A 29 -32.24 -1.63 19.56
C LEU A 29 -33.04 -1.42 18.28
N ALA A 30 -32.39 -1.20 17.13
CA ALA A 30 -33.06 -1.13 15.84
C ALA A 30 -33.78 -2.45 15.52
N GLY A 31 -33.13 -3.59 15.81
CA GLY A 31 -33.73 -4.92 15.65
C GLY A 31 -34.92 -5.17 16.58
N VAL A 32 -34.78 -4.90 17.88
CA VAL A 32 -35.84 -5.05 18.88
C VAL A 32 -37.03 -4.15 18.57
N SER A 33 -36.76 -2.93 18.10
CA SER A 33 -37.78 -1.95 17.70
C SER A 33 -38.34 -2.20 16.29
N ARG A 34 -37.89 -3.27 15.61
CA ARG A 34 -38.31 -3.67 14.25
C ARG A 34 -38.10 -2.58 13.20
N ILE A 35 -37.15 -1.68 13.41
CA ILE A 35 -36.81 -0.61 12.48
C ILE A 35 -36.09 -1.22 11.28
N GLN A 36 -36.70 -1.10 10.10
CA GLN A 36 -36.17 -1.70 8.87
C GLN A 36 -35.04 -0.85 8.26
N TYR A 37 -34.02 -1.52 7.74
CA TYR A 37 -32.95 -0.94 6.93
C TYR A 37 -32.44 -1.98 5.91
N PRO A 38 -31.74 -1.57 4.85
CA PRO A 38 -31.24 -2.48 3.82
C PRO A 38 -30.34 -3.60 4.38
N PRO A 39 -30.45 -4.85 3.88
CA PRO A 39 -29.65 -5.99 4.33
C PRO A 39 -28.22 -6.01 3.73
N THR A 40 -27.60 -4.83 3.62
CA THR A 40 -26.29 -4.61 2.99
C THR A 40 -25.13 -4.71 3.99
N VAL A 41 -25.40 -4.46 5.28
CA VAL A 41 -24.40 -4.42 6.35
C VAL A 41 -24.17 -5.78 7.02
N ARG A 42 -22.89 -6.09 7.28
CA ARG A 42 -22.44 -7.20 8.14
C ARG A 42 -21.63 -6.62 9.29
N ILE A 43 -22.09 -6.83 10.52
CA ILE A 43 -21.49 -6.23 11.71
C ILE A 43 -20.40 -7.15 12.28
N ILE A 44 -19.20 -6.61 12.45
CA ILE A 44 -18.12 -7.16 13.26
C ILE A 44 -18.14 -6.39 14.59
N ARG A 45 -18.38 -7.12 15.68
CA ARG A 45 -18.38 -6.55 17.03
C ARG A 45 -16.95 -6.40 17.52
N VAL A 46 -16.59 -5.20 17.97
CA VAL A 46 -15.32 -4.91 18.66
C VAL A 46 -15.62 -4.30 20.02
N MET A 47 -14.72 -4.41 20.99
CA MET A 47 -14.98 -3.80 22.31
C MET A 47 -15.02 -2.27 22.22
N CYS A 48 -14.13 -1.68 21.43
CA CYS A 48 -14.02 -0.24 21.21
C CYS A 48 -13.68 0.03 19.74
N THR A 49 -14.16 1.14 19.18
CA THR A 49 -13.70 1.60 17.86
C THR A 49 -12.21 1.91 17.85
N GLY A 50 -11.59 2.24 18.99
CA GLY A 50 -10.14 2.45 19.09
C GLY A 50 -9.28 1.20 18.83
N MET A 51 -9.90 0.02 18.73
CA MET A 51 -9.25 -1.22 18.29
C MET A 51 -9.21 -1.34 16.75
N VAL A 52 -10.02 -0.56 16.04
CA VAL A 52 -10.09 -0.60 14.58
C VAL A 52 -8.93 0.21 14.01
N ASP A 53 -7.83 -0.50 13.79
CA ASP A 53 -6.65 -0.06 13.05
C ASP A 53 -6.90 -0.01 11.53
N GLU A 54 -6.10 0.74 10.80
CA GLU A 54 -6.17 0.88 9.35
C GLU A 54 -6.08 -0.47 8.63
N SER A 55 -5.30 -1.41 9.15
CA SER A 55 -5.17 -2.76 8.59
C SER A 55 -6.50 -3.51 8.49
N TYR A 56 -7.42 -3.37 9.47
CA TYR A 56 -8.74 -4.00 9.40
C TYR A 56 -9.61 -3.39 8.31
N ILE A 57 -9.55 -2.07 8.16
CA ILE A 57 -10.31 -1.33 7.15
C ILE A 57 -9.79 -1.68 5.75
N MET A 58 -8.48 -1.62 5.56
CA MET A 58 -7.81 -1.96 4.31
C MET A 58 -8.07 -3.42 3.91
N LYS A 59 -8.03 -4.35 4.88
CA LYS A 59 -8.36 -5.75 4.63
C LYS A 59 -9.79 -5.95 4.17
N ALA A 60 -10.75 -5.24 4.75
CA ALA A 60 -12.15 -5.33 4.32
C ALA A 60 -12.31 -4.90 2.85
N PHE A 61 -11.62 -3.85 2.40
CA PHE A 61 -11.62 -3.44 1.00
C PHE A 61 -10.87 -4.41 0.08
N GLU A 62 -9.70 -4.91 0.51
CA GLU A 62 -8.94 -5.93 -0.23
C GLU A 62 -9.75 -7.21 -0.47
N GLU A 63 -10.60 -7.60 0.49
CA GLU A 63 -11.54 -8.72 0.35
C GLU A 63 -12.82 -8.37 -0.45
N GLY A 64 -12.94 -7.15 -0.94
CA GLY A 64 -13.98 -6.73 -1.86
C GLY A 64 -15.22 -6.12 -1.21
N ALA A 65 -15.11 -5.52 -0.02
CA ALA A 65 -16.16 -4.67 0.52
C ALA A 65 -16.44 -3.48 -0.42
N ASP A 66 -17.72 -3.15 -0.60
CA ASP A 66 -18.15 -1.98 -1.35
C ASP A 66 -18.02 -0.70 -0.52
N GLY A 67 -18.17 -0.84 0.81
CA GLY A 67 -17.91 0.20 1.79
C GLY A 67 -17.61 -0.36 3.19
N VAL A 68 -16.94 0.44 4.02
CA VAL A 68 -16.62 0.13 5.41
C VAL A 68 -17.23 1.19 6.31
N LEU A 69 -17.95 0.75 7.34
CA LEU A 69 -18.53 1.61 8.37
C LEU A 69 -17.82 1.35 9.70
N VAL A 70 -17.29 2.39 10.32
CA VAL A 70 -16.80 2.35 11.71
C VAL A 70 -17.83 3.09 12.55
N ALA A 71 -18.46 2.41 13.51
CA ALA A 71 -19.51 2.98 14.34
C ALA A 71 -19.17 2.85 15.83
N GLY A 72 -19.15 3.98 16.54
CA GLY A 72 -18.68 4.06 17.93
C GLY A 72 -19.56 4.88 18.86
N CYS A 73 -19.12 5.01 20.11
CA CYS A 73 -19.69 5.92 21.10
C CYS A 73 -19.46 7.38 20.66
N HIS A 74 -20.36 8.30 21.04
CA HIS A 74 -20.13 9.73 20.86
C HIS A 74 -18.84 10.19 21.56
N PRO A 75 -18.12 11.19 21.02
CA PRO A 75 -17.01 11.83 21.72
C PRO A 75 -17.44 12.30 23.12
N GLY A 76 -16.69 11.90 24.15
CA GLY A 76 -17.05 12.11 25.57
C GLY A 76 -17.74 10.91 26.25
N ASP A 77 -18.42 10.05 25.48
CA ASP A 77 -19.19 8.91 26.01
C ASP A 77 -18.47 7.57 25.82
N CYS A 78 -17.20 7.59 25.44
CA CYS A 78 -16.45 6.35 25.21
C CYS A 78 -16.31 5.57 26.51
N HIS A 79 -16.73 4.29 26.49
CA HIS A 79 -16.55 3.39 27.62
C HIS A 79 -15.08 3.26 28.07
N TYR A 80 -14.16 3.41 27.11
CA TYR A 80 -12.71 3.39 27.34
C TYR A 80 -12.09 4.79 27.26
N ILE A 81 -12.87 5.82 27.63
CA ILE A 81 -12.46 7.23 27.77
C ILE A 81 -12.18 7.93 26.43
N SER A 82 -11.22 7.46 25.65
CA SER A 82 -10.73 8.18 24.45
C SER A 82 -10.53 7.30 23.22
N GLY A 83 -10.91 6.02 23.27
CA GLY A 83 -10.70 5.09 22.16
C GLY A 83 -11.38 5.53 20.85
N ASN A 84 -12.52 6.22 20.93
CA ASN A 84 -13.18 6.79 19.74
C ASN A 84 -12.41 7.96 19.12
N LEU A 85 -11.72 8.79 19.91
CA LEU A 85 -10.85 9.86 19.39
C LEU A 85 -9.64 9.28 18.63
N LYS A 86 -9.12 8.13 19.07
CA LYS A 86 -8.12 7.40 18.29
C LYS A 86 -8.72 6.95 16.96
N ALA A 87 -9.88 6.31 16.99
CA ALA A 87 -10.56 5.82 15.78
C ALA A 87 -10.84 6.94 14.75
N GLU A 88 -11.17 8.14 15.22
CA GLU A 88 -11.35 9.32 14.35
C GLU A 88 -10.08 9.63 13.55
N LYS A 89 -8.92 9.65 14.23
CA LYS A 89 -7.62 9.87 13.57
C LYS A 89 -7.27 8.74 12.59
N GLU A 90 -7.46 7.49 12.99
CA GLU A 90 -7.15 6.34 12.11
C GLU A 90 -8.05 6.33 10.87
N VAL A 91 -9.35 6.65 11.01
CA VAL A 91 -10.26 6.72 9.87
C VAL A 91 -9.88 7.86 8.93
N GLU A 92 -9.58 9.05 9.44
CA GLU A 92 -9.15 10.19 8.60
C GLU A 92 -7.84 9.90 7.87
N ARG A 93 -6.87 9.25 8.53
CA ARG A 93 -5.63 8.80 7.90
C ARG A 93 -5.91 7.76 6.80
N THR A 94 -6.77 6.78 7.09
CA THR A 94 -7.16 5.76 6.12
C THR A 94 -7.85 6.39 4.91
N LYS A 95 -8.73 7.37 5.10
CA LYS A 95 -9.38 8.09 3.99
C LYS A 95 -8.35 8.72 3.04
N LYS A 96 -7.33 9.40 3.57
CA LYS A 96 -6.22 9.95 2.76
C LYS A 96 -5.52 8.84 1.95
N LEU A 97 -5.27 7.67 2.54
CA LEU A 97 -4.69 6.53 1.83
C LEU A 97 -5.60 6.02 0.70
N LEU A 98 -6.90 5.87 0.97
CA LEU A 98 -7.89 5.42 -0.02
C LEU A 98 -7.99 6.34 -1.23
N ASP A 99 -7.88 7.66 -1.01
CA ASP A 99 -7.83 8.64 -2.10
C ASP A 99 -6.54 8.52 -2.93
N LEU A 100 -5.38 8.36 -2.27
CA LEU A 100 -4.10 8.23 -2.97
C LEU A 100 -4.00 6.97 -3.84
N ILE A 101 -4.57 5.85 -3.39
CA ILE A 101 -4.60 4.60 -4.17
C ILE A 101 -5.73 4.57 -5.21
N GLY A 102 -6.64 5.55 -5.19
CA GLY A 102 -7.74 5.69 -6.16
C GLY A 102 -8.99 4.87 -5.86
N LEU A 103 -9.18 4.40 -4.61
CA LEU A 103 -10.42 3.72 -4.19
C LEU A 103 -11.52 4.73 -3.82
N GLY A 104 -11.12 5.88 -3.27
CA GLY A 104 -12.00 6.96 -2.83
C GLY A 104 -12.40 6.84 -1.36
N SER A 105 -12.21 7.92 -0.61
CA SER A 105 -12.53 8.02 0.82
C SER A 105 -14.01 7.94 1.12
N ASP A 106 -14.90 8.27 0.17
CA ASP A 106 -16.36 8.15 0.31
C ASP A 106 -16.85 6.71 0.53
N ARG A 107 -15.98 5.70 0.36
CA ARG A 107 -16.30 4.31 0.69
C ARG A 107 -16.04 3.96 2.16
N LEU A 108 -15.47 4.87 2.95
CA LEU A 108 -15.19 4.70 4.38
C LEU A 108 -15.94 5.77 5.20
N ARG A 109 -16.83 5.32 6.09
CA ARG A 109 -17.65 6.21 6.92
C ARG A 109 -17.41 5.95 8.41
N LEU A 110 -17.24 7.03 9.18
CA LEU A 110 -17.21 7.02 10.64
C LEU A 110 -18.51 7.62 11.16
N GLU A 111 -19.16 6.94 12.10
CA GLU A 111 -20.40 7.41 12.71
C GLU A 111 -20.43 7.19 14.22
N TRP A 112 -21.10 8.11 14.91
CA TRP A 112 -21.28 8.03 16.36
C TRP A 112 -22.72 7.67 16.67
N VAL A 113 -22.94 6.50 17.28
CA VAL A 113 -24.25 5.94 17.56
C VAL A 113 -24.29 5.45 19.00
N SER A 114 -25.12 6.06 19.84
CA SER A 114 -25.37 5.64 21.22
C SER A 114 -26.19 4.35 21.29
N ALA A 115 -26.24 3.73 22.47
CA ALA A 115 -27.06 2.53 22.69
C ALA A 115 -28.58 2.79 22.53
N SER A 116 -29.04 4.03 22.68
CA SER A 116 -30.45 4.41 22.54
C SER A 116 -30.81 4.93 21.14
N GLU A 117 -29.86 4.95 20.21
CA GLU A 117 -30.00 5.57 18.88
C GLU A 117 -30.31 4.55 17.76
N GLY A 118 -31.28 3.66 17.98
CA GLY A 118 -31.65 2.62 17.01
C GLY A 118 -32.15 3.16 15.66
N GLU A 119 -32.96 4.23 15.68
CA GLU A 119 -33.42 4.91 14.46
C GLU A 119 -32.26 5.53 13.67
N LYS A 120 -31.27 6.09 14.38
CA LYS A 120 -30.09 6.67 13.75
C LYS A 120 -29.23 5.59 13.11
N PHE A 121 -29.02 4.44 13.77
CA PHE A 121 -28.30 3.32 13.17
C PHE A 121 -28.94 2.90 11.83
N ALA A 122 -30.26 2.67 11.83
CA ALA A 122 -31.00 2.31 10.62
C ALA A 122 -30.95 3.41 9.54
N ARG A 123 -30.94 4.69 9.93
CA ARG A 123 -30.77 5.83 9.02
C ARG A 123 -29.35 5.84 8.41
N VAL A 124 -28.31 5.70 9.21
CA VAL A 124 -26.91 5.64 8.75
C VAL A 124 -26.73 4.51 7.73
N VAL A 125 -27.24 3.31 8.01
CA VAL A 125 -27.12 2.17 7.07
C VAL A 125 -27.84 2.47 5.76
N ARG A 126 -29.03 3.10 5.80
CA ARG A 126 -29.75 3.52 4.59
C ARG A 126 -28.96 4.54 3.79
N GLU A 127 -28.57 5.65 4.41
CA GLU A 127 -27.82 6.72 3.75
C GLU A 127 -26.53 6.21 3.13
N PHE A 128 -25.78 5.38 3.87
CA PHE A 128 -24.53 4.84 3.38
C PHE A 128 -24.75 3.82 2.25
N THR A 129 -25.83 3.03 2.31
CA THR A 129 -26.23 2.16 1.20
C THR A 129 -26.52 2.95 -0.07
N GLU A 130 -27.29 4.03 0.01
CA GLU A 130 -27.63 4.87 -1.14
C GLU A 130 -26.38 5.58 -1.70
N GLN A 131 -25.51 6.08 -0.82
CA GLN A 131 -24.21 6.65 -1.22
C GLN A 131 -23.37 5.63 -2.01
N LEU A 132 -23.24 4.39 -1.51
CA LEU A 132 -22.48 3.35 -2.19
C LEU A 132 -23.14 2.89 -3.50
N LYS A 133 -24.48 2.85 -3.57
CA LYS A 133 -25.21 2.61 -4.83
C LYS A 133 -24.87 3.67 -5.88
N ALA A 134 -24.82 4.94 -5.49
CA ALA A 134 -24.45 6.04 -6.37
C ALA A 134 -22.98 5.95 -6.85
N LEU A 135 -22.08 5.48 -5.99
CA LEU A 135 -20.67 5.24 -6.35
C LEU A 135 -20.47 3.97 -7.21
N GLY A 136 -21.42 3.03 -7.17
CA GLY A 136 -21.32 1.73 -7.82
C GLY A 136 -20.40 0.73 -7.08
N PRO A 137 -20.28 -0.49 -7.63
CA PRO A 137 -19.51 -1.57 -7.02
C PRO A 137 -18.04 -1.18 -6.83
N SER A 138 -17.43 -1.71 -5.76
CA SER A 138 -16.00 -1.53 -5.53
C SER A 138 -15.19 -2.09 -6.70
N PRO A 139 -14.17 -1.37 -7.17
CA PRO A 139 -13.26 -1.86 -8.21
C PRO A 139 -12.48 -3.10 -7.76
N LEU A 140 -12.41 -3.36 -6.44
CA LEU A 140 -11.71 -4.50 -5.84
C LEU A 140 -12.61 -5.72 -5.65
N LYS A 141 -13.87 -5.67 -6.08
CA LYS A 141 -14.83 -6.76 -5.92
C LYS A 141 -14.32 -8.01 -6.65
N LYS A 142 -13.91 -9.03 -5.88
CA LYS A 142 -13.64 -10.37 -6.41
C LYS A 142 -14.95 -10.89 -7.04
N HIS A 143 -14.90 -11.39 -8.28
CA HIS A 143 -16.05 -11.94 -9.00
C HIS A 143 -16.56 -13.25 -8.36
N SER A 144 -17.06 -13.18 -7.13
CA SER A 144 -17.83 -14.26 -6.50
C SER A 144 -19.23 -13.75 -6.22
N THR A 145 -20.16 -14.21 -7.06
CA THR A 145 -21.61 -14.04 -6.90
C THR A 145 -22.20 -15.02 -5.89
N ALA A 146 -21.39 -15.91 -5.30
CA ALA A 146 -21.87 -16.86 -4.31
C ALA A 146 -22.11 -16.13 -2.97
N ARG A 147 -23.29 -16.34 -2.40
CA ARG A 147 -23.52 -16.16 -0.96
C ARG A 147 -22.97 -17.41 -0.28
N ASP A 148 -21.67 -17.48 -0.10
CA ASP A 148 -21.10 -18.45 0.85
C ASP A 148 -21.27 -17.83 2.24
N GLY A 149 -21.99 -18.50 3.15
CA GLY A 149 -22.21 -18.01 4.51
C GLY A 149 -20.94 -17.98 5.37
N GLY A 150 -19.78 -17.67 4.77
CA GLY A 150 -18.47 -18.12 5.21
C GLY A 150 -18.38 -19.64 5.10
N VAL A 151 -17.31 -20.15 4.50
CA VAL A 151 -16.90 -21.53 4.85
C VAL A 151 -16.29 -21.40 6.24
N PRO A 152 -16.74 -22.15 7.26
CA PRO A 152 -16.09 -22.16 8.57
C PRO A 152 -14.61 -22.40 8.35
N VAL A 153 -13.75 -21.50 8.86
CA VAL A 153 -12.31 -21.76 8.90
C VAL A 153 -12.12 -22.90 9.88
N VAL A 154 -11.98 -24.11 9.35
CA VAL A 154 -11.59 -25.27 10.15
C VAL A 154 -10.12 -25.05 10.47
N ILE A 155 -9.84 -24.59 11.69
CA ILE A 155 -8.50 -24.62 12.25
C ILE A 155 -8.24 -26.09 12.56
N GLU A 156 -7.71 -26.83 11.58
CA GLU A 156 -7.20 -28.16 11.83
C GLU A 156 -6.06 -28.04 12.85
N SER A 157 -6.25 -28.64 14.02
CA SER A 157 -5.15 -28.88 14.94
C SER A 157 -4.12 -29.71 14.18
N ALA A 158 -2.94 -29.15 13.92
CA ALA A 158 -1.85 -29.85 13.25
C ALA A 158 -1.53 -31.19 13.96
N GLY A 159 -2.09 -32.29 13.46
CA GLY A 159 -2.04 -33.61 14.06
C GLY A 159 -1.27 -34.58 13.18
N GLY A 160 0.05 -34.39 13.09
CA GLY A 160 0.97 -35.30 12.40
C GLY A 160 2.38 -34.69 12.29
N PRO A 161 3.44 -35.51 12.20
CA PRO A 161 4.78 -35.01 11.95
C PRO A 161 4.83 -34.38 10.55
N LYS A 162 5.14 -33.09 10.48
CA LYS A 162 5.37 -32.38 9.22
C LYS A 162 6.68 -32.87 8.59
N SER A 163 6.72 -32.92 7.26
CA SER A 163 8.00 -33.02 6.55
C SER A 163 8.85 -31.77 6.81
N PHE A 164 10.17 -31.87 6.65
CA PHE A 164 11.06 -30.70 6.77
C PHE A 164 10.63 -29.54 5.86
N ALA A 165 10.16 -29.84 4.64
CA ALA A 165 9.67 -28.83 3.71
C ALA A 165 8.41 -28.14 4.25
N GLU A 166 7.43 -28.88 4.75
CA GLU A 166 6.23 -28.31 5.36
C GLU A 166 6.55 -27.51 6.62
N GLU A 167 7.49 -27.96 7.45
CA GLU A 167 7.94 -27.22 8.63
C GLU A 167 8.56 -25.88 8.24
N VAL A 168 9.41 -25.86 7.21
CA VAL A 168 10.02 -24.63 6.69
C VAL A 168 8.97 -23.70 6.08
N LEU A 169 8.08 -24.22 5.23
CA LEU A 169 7.05 -23.44 4.52
C LEU A 169 5.98 -22.88 5.45
N THR A 170 5.69 -23.59 6.55
CA THR A 170 4.66 -23.17 7.52
C THR A 170 5.20 -22.53 8.79
N GLY A 171 6.52 -22.35 8.88
CA GLY A 171 7.23 -21.84 10.04
C GLY A 171 7.74 -20.41 9.87
N GLU A 172 8.18 -19.80 10.98
CA GLU A 172 8.64 -18.40 10.98
C GLU A 172 10.01 -18.19 10.36
N PHE A 173 10.77 -19.27 10.19
CA PHE A 173 12.20 -19.20 9.90
C PHE A 173 12.51 -18.41 8.63
N MET A 174 11.77 -18.65 7.55
CA MET A 174 11.96 -17.93 6.29
C MET A 174 11.61 -16.44 6.40
N TRP A 175 10.67 -16.08 7.27
CA TRP A 175 10.20 -14.71 7.46
C TRP A 175 11.20 -13.84 8.24
N ARG A 176 12.13 -14.45 8.97
CA ARG A 176 13.25 -13.76 9.64
C ARG A 176 14.31 -13.25 8.68
N CYS A 177 14.34 -13.73 7.44
CA CYS A 177 15.27 -13.22 6.43
C CYS A 177 14.90 -11.80 6.02
N LEU A 178 15.82 -10.86 6.27
CA LEU A 178 15.63 -9.44 5.94
C LEU A 178 15.89 -9.10 4.46
N GLY A 179 16.31 -10.07 3.64
CA GLY A 179 16.68 -9.82 2.24
C GLY A 179 17.90 -8.90 2.06
N CYS A 180 18.73 -8.72 3.09
CA CYS A 180 19.79 -7.71 3.13
C CYS A 180 21.04 -8.02 2.29
N TYR A 181 21.12 -9.21 1.69
CA TYR A 181 22.25 -9.71 0.87
C TYR A 181 23.61 -9.85 1.56
N LEU A 182 23.69 -9.70 2.90
CA LEU A 182 24.95 -9.91 3.62
C LEU A 182 25.52 -11.32 3.43
N CYS A 183 24.66 -12.34 3.49
CA CYS A 183 25.05 -13.72 3.24
C CYS A 183 25.63 -13.91 1.83
N HIS A 184 25.12 -13.18 0.84
CA HIS A 184 25.56 -13.25 -0.54
C HIS A 184 26.95 -12.64 -0.72
N SER A 185 27.18 -11.46 -0.14
CA SER A 185 28.47 -10.75 -0.24
C SER A 185 29.62 -11.47 0.47
N THR A 186 29.31 -12.38 1.40
CA THR A 186 30.32 -13.07 2.20
C THR A 186 30.44 -14.56 1.84
N CYS A 187 29.54 -15.12 1.04
CA CYS A 187 29.54 -16.56 0.75
C CYS A 187 30.68 -16.93 -0.22
N PRO A 188 31.65 -17.78 0.20
CA PRO A 188 32.72 -18.22 -0.70
C PRO A 188 32.21 -19.11 -1.85
N GLY A 189 31.05 -19.75 -1.68
CA GLY A 189 30.44 -20.63 -2.68
C GLY A 189 29.42 -19.94 -3.59
N GLY A 190 29.19 -18.63 -3.46
CA GLY A 190 28.23 -17.89 -4.30
C GLY A 190 26.77 -18.29 -4.08
N LEU A 191 26.42 -18.80 -2.89
CA LEU A 191 25.04 -19.19 -2.59
C LEU A 191 24.13 -17.98 -2.47
N ARG A 192 23.06 -18.00 -3.28
CA ARG A 192 22.07 -16.93 -3.38
C ARG A 192 20.93 -17.09 -2.36
N VAL A 193 21.28 -17.07 -1.07
CA VAL A 193 20.36 -17.44 0.02
C VAL A 193 19.11 -16.55 0.05
N ALA A 194 19.26 -15.25 -0.14
CA ALA A 194 18.11 -14.33 -0.11
C ALA A 194 17.13 -14.60 -1.27
N GLU A 195 17.63 -14.94 -2.45
CA GLU A 195 16.82 -15.34 -3.59
C GLU A 195 16.16 -16.71 -3.38
N LEU A 196 16.87 -17.68 -2.79
CA LEU A 196 16.29 -18.97 -2.41
C LEU A 196 15.14 -18.80 -1.41
N VAL A 197 15.32 -17.95 -0.39
CA VAL A 197 14.25 -17.64 0.58
C VAL A 197 13.08 -16.94 -0.11
N ARG A 198 13.34 -16.01 -1.03
CA ARG A 198 12.29 -15.35 -1.82
C ARG A 198 11.45 -16.36 -2.59
N VAL A 199 12.09 -17.33 -3.26
CA VAL A 199 11.38 -18.40 -3.99
C VAL A 199 10.62 -19.30 -3.00
N ALA A 200 11.22 -19.68 -1.88
CA ALA A 200 10.51 -20.50 -0.89
C ALA A 200 9.26 -19.79 -0.31
N ARG A 201 9.30 -18.45 -0.19
CA ARG A 201 8.12 -17.63 0.19
C ARG A 201 7.02 -17.61 -0.88
N SER A 202 7.32 -17.87 -2.16
CA SER A 202 6.26 -17.97 -3.18
C SER A 202 5.42 -19.24 -3.00
N GLU A 203 6.00 -20.29 -2.42
CA GLU A 203 5.33 -21.57 -2.15
C GLU A 203 4.62 -21.62 -0.80
N ALA A 204 4.84 -20.63 0.08
CA ALA A 204 4.20 -20.57 1.39
C ALA A 204 2.71 -20.18 1.28
N PRO A 205 1.83 -20.73 2.13
CA PRO A 205 0.43 -20.32 2.21
C PRO A 205 0.28 -18.81 2.48
N ARG A 206 -0.58 -18.13 1.71
CA ARG A 206 -0.69 -16.65 1.74
C ARG A 206 -1.28 -16.10 3.03
N ASP A 207 -2.18 -16.85 3.67
CA ASP A 207 -2.73 -16.54 4.98
C ASP A 207 -1.66 -16.43 6.07
N GLN A 208 -0.59 -17.21 5.96
CA GLN A 208 0.54 -17.13 6.90
C GLN A 208 1.45 -15.93 6.64
N VAL A 209 1.60 -15.50 5.38
CA VAL A 209 2.41 -14.32 5.03
C VAL A 209 1.89 -13.06 5.73
N ASP A 210 0.57 -12.87 5.70
CA ASP A 210 -0.10 -11.69 6.26
C ASP A 210 0.01 -11.65 7.79
N LEU A 211 0.17 -12.81 8.45
CA LEU A 211 0.35 -12.91 9.91
C LEU A 211 1.81 -12.77 10.37
N MET A 212 2.77 -13.17 9.54
CA MET A 212 4.16 -13.40 9.97
C MET A 212 5.16 -12.40 9.41
N CYS A 213 4.80 -11.71 8.32
CA CYS A 213 5.65 -10.69 7.74
C CYS A 213 5.50 -9.37 8.50
N ALA A 214 6.61 -8.72 8.84
CA ALA A 214 6.58 -7.37 9.41
C ALA A 214 5.93 -6.33 8.46
N HIS A 215 5.88 -6.64 7.15
CA HIS A 215 5.18 -5.83 6.14
C HIS A 215 3.78 -6.39 5.80
N GLY A 216 3.31 -7.42 6.51
CA GLY A 216 2.02 -8.11 6.35
C GLY A 216 0.77 -7.23 6.42
N ALA A 217 0.92 -6.00 6.88
CA ALA A 217 -0.15 -5.04 7.11
C ALA A 217 -0.37 -4.11 5.90
N VAL A 218 -0.65 -2.84 6.18
CA VAL A 218 -1.09 -1.83 5.23
C VAL A 218 -0.20 -1.71 3.96
N PRO A 219 1.15 -1.81 4.02
CA PRO A 219 1.98 -1.66 2.82
C PRO A 219 1.79 -2.76 1.77
N LEU A 220 1.58 -4.02 2.18
CA LEU A 220 1.26 -5.09 1.23
C LEU A 220 -0.18 -4.95 0.74
N MET A 221 -1.12 -4.56 1.60
CA MET A 221 -2.53 -4.39 1.24
C MET A 221 -2.70 -3.34 0.14
N TRP A 222 -2.13 -2.13 0.27
CA TRP A 222 -2.23 -1.14 -0.81
C TRP A 222 -1.53 -1.60 -2.09
N ALA A 223 -0.48 -2.42 -2.00
CA ALA A 223 0.28 -2.85 -3.16
C ALA A 223 -0.54 -3.86 -3.96
N ARG A 224 -1.18 -4.81 -3.27
CA ARG A 224 -2.14 -5.75 -3.85
C ARG A 224 -3.36 -5.03 -4.42
N MET A 225 -3.93 -4.07 -3.70
CA MET A 225 -5.06 -3.27 -4.19
C MET A 225 -4.68 -2.52 -5.47
N MET A 226 -3.54 -1.82 -5.49
CA MET A 226 -3.06 -1.09 -6.67
C MET A 226 -2.74 -2.01 -7.87
N ALA A 227 -2.51 -3.31 -7.66
CA ALA A 227 -2.36 -4.28 -8.76
C ALA A 227 -3.66 -4.48 -9.57
N ASN A 228 -4.79 -3.95 -9.09
CA ASN A 228 -6.04 -3.93 -9.83
C ASN A 228 -6.08 -2.74 -10.83
N PRO A 229 -6.25 -2.98 -12.14
CA PRO A 229 -6.30 -1.93 -13.17
C PRO A 229 -7.47 -0.97 -13.06
N ALA A 230 -8.55 -1.35 -12.36
CA ALA A 230 -9.69 -0.47 -12.14
C ALA A 230 -9.36 0.66 -11.15
N LEU A 231 -8.32 0.51 -10.31
CA LEU A 231 -7.84 1.60 -9.47
C LEU A 231 -6.99 2.61 -10.27
N LYS A 232 -7.30 3.88 -10.06
CA LYS A 232 -6.64 5.05 -10.67
C LYS A 232 -5.97 5.89 -9.58
N PRO A 233 -4.76 5.49 -9.13
CA PRO A 233 -4.06 6.22 -8.08
C PRO A 233 -3.75 7.66 -8.55
N ASN A 234 -3.63 8.59 -7.60
CA ASN A 234 -3.19 9.95 -7.88
C ASN A 234 -2.27 10.45 -6.77
N LYS A 235 -1.03 9.97 -6.80
CA LYS A 235 -0.02 10.31 -5.77
C LYS A 235 0.57 11.71 -5.94
N LEU A 236 0.27 12.39 -7.05
CA LEU A 236 0.78 13.74 -7.32
C LEU A 236 0.16 14.79 -6.41
N ALA A 237 -1.07 14.54 -5.93
CA ALA A 237 -1.73 15.41 -4.97
C ALA A 237 -0.94 15.55 -3.65
N ALA A 238 -0.10 14.57 -3.32
CA ALA A 238 0.73 14.55 -2.13
C ALA A 238 2.15 15.09 -2.37
N LEU A 239 2.51 15.52 -3.59
CA LEU A 239 3.81 16.13 -3.85
C LEU A 239 3.83 17.59 -3.37
N PRO A 240 4.93 18.06 -2.74
CA PRO A 240 5.08 19.45 -2.35
C PRO A 240 5.01 20.42 -3.55
N SER A 241 4.61 21.66 -3.30
CA SER A 241 4.53 22.71 -4.31
C SER A 241 5.92 23.21 -4.75
N GLY A 242 5.93 23.92 -5.90
CA GLY A 242 7.15 24.52 -6.46
C GLY A 242 8.09 23.52 -7.14
N LEU A 243 7.58 22.37 -7.57
CA LEU A 243 8.30 21.39 -8.38
C LEU A 243 7.90 21.56 -9.85
N GLU A 244 8.89 21.55 -10.75
CA GLU A 244 8.64 21.58 -12.18
C GLU A 244 8.69 20.17 -12.76
N PHE A 245 7.55 19.65 -13.20
CA PHE A 245 7.45 18.36 -13.86
C PHE A 245 6.37 18.38 -14.95
N GLY A 246 6.45 17.43 -15.88
CA GLY A 246 5.52 17.26 -16.99
C GLY A 246 4.79 15.93 -16.95
N ARG A 247 3.90 15.70 -17.93
CA ARG A 247 3.29 14.39 -18.20
C ARG A 247 4.10 13.55 -19.18
N LYS A 248 4.93 14.20 -20.00
CA LYS A 248 5.78 13.60 -21.02
C LYS A 248 7.16 14.25 -20.97
N GLY A 249 8.16 13.53 -21.44
CA GLY A 249 9.54 14.00 -21.50
C GLY A 249 10.53 12.85 -21.62
N ASP A 250 11.77 13.14 -22.02
CA ASP A 250 12.82 12.13 -22.19
C ASP A 250 13.29 11.52 -20.85
N THR A 251 13.03 12.19 -19.72
CA THR A 251 13.35 11.72 -18.38
C THR A 251 12.08 11.53 -17.57
N TYR A 252 11.94 10.39 -16.89
CA TYR A 252 10.88 10.09 -15.95
C TYR A 252 11.43 10.06 -14.52
N PHE A 253 10.71 10.62 -13.54
CA PHE A 253 11.05 10.47 -12.13
C PHE A 253 10.00 9.62 -11.42
N PHE A 254 10.40 8.44 -10.96
CA PHE A 254 9.51 7.48 -10.30
C PHE A 254 9.37 7.80 -8.82
N VAL A 255 8.17 8.20 -8.38
CA VAL A 255 7.93 8.62 -6.99
C VAL A 255 7.66 7.43 -6.06
N GLY A 256 7.11 6.34 -6.61
CA GLY A 256 6.87 5.08 -5.90
C GLY A 256 5.80 5.22 -4.82
N CYS A 257 6.02 4.58 -3.67
CA CYS A 257 5.08 4.54 -2.55
C CYS A 257 5.37 5.58 -1.46
N ALA A 258 6.41 6.41 -1.59
CA ALA A 258 6.78 7.40 -0.57
C ALA A 258 5.64 8.34 -0.13
N PRO A 259 4.73 8.80 -1.01
CA PRO A 259 3.57 9.59 -0.58
C PRO A 259 2.56 8.82 0.29
N LEU A 260 2.46 7.49 0.13
CA LEU A 260 1.60 6.65 0.95
C LEU A 260 2.17 6.50 2.37
N TYR A 261 3.50 6.32 2.47
CA TYR A 261 4.19 6.24 3.77
C TYR A 261 4.10 7.53 4.57
N ASP A 262 4.08 8.69 3.93
CA ASP A 262 3.91 9.96 4.67
C ASP A 262 2.53 10.09 5.30
N VAL A 263 1.51 9.48 4.70
CA VAL A 263 0.17 9.40 5.30
C VAL A 263 0.12 8.32 6.37
N GLU A 264 0.57 7.10 6.07
CA GLU A 264 0.57 5.98 7.02
C GLU A 264 1.38 6.30 8.29
N MET A 265 2.52 6.94 8.12
CA MET A 265 3.46 7.27 9.20
C MET A 265 3.44 8.76 9.57
N GLU A 266 2.29 9.43 9.41
CA GLU A 266 2.11 10.87 9.71
C GLU A 266 2.56 11.19 11.15
N ASP A 267 2.24 10.31 12.10
CA ASP A 267 2.62 10.44 13.52
C ASP A 267 4.14 10.39 13.76
N LEU A 268 4.90 9.78 12.86
CA LEU A 268 6.37 9.71 12.92
C LEU A 268 7.05 10.88 12.20
N SER A 269 6.31 11.63 11.38
CA SER A 269 6.81 12.82 10.68
C SER A 269 8.10 12.59 9.86
N LEU A 270 8.20 11.40 9.24
CA LEU A 270 9.39 10.99 8.46
C LEU A 270 9.63 11.92 7.26
N GLY A 271 8.56 12.37 6.61
CA GLY A 271 8.61 13.35 5.52
C GLY A 271 9.36 12.83 4.28
N SER A 272 9.03 11.63 3.86
CA SER A 272 9.53 10.91 2.68
C SER A 272 9.32 11.70 1.39
N THR A 273 8.22 12.45 1.28
CA THR A 273 7.94 13.36 0.16
C THR A 273 8.92 14.51 0.06
N ARG A 274 9.60 14.90 1.16
CA ARG A 274 10.68 15.91 1.11
C ARG A 274 11.88 15.41 0.33
N THR A 275 12.21 14.12 0.45
CA THR A 275 13.29 13.49 -0.34
C THR A 275 12.94 13.48 -1.82
N LEU A 276 11.69 13.14 -2.17
CA LEU A 276 11.19 13.22 -3.55
C LEU A 276 11.27 14.66 -4.09
N ALA A 277 10.81 15.64 -3.32
CA ALA A 277 10.87 17.04 -3.71
C ALA A 277 12.31 17.55 -3.88
N ALA A 278 13.22 17.16 -2.99
CA ALA A 278 14.64 17.49 -3.12
C ALA A 278 15.25 16.90 -4.39
N ALA A 279 14.94 15.63 -4.69
CA ALA A 279 15.36 14.97 -5.91
C ALA A 279 14.88 15.72 -7.16
N VAL A 280 13.59 16.05 -7.25
CA VAL A 280 13.03 16.79 -8.38
C VAL A 280 13.61 18.21 -8.48
N ARG A 281 13.84 18.91 -7.36
CA ARG A 281 14.49 20.23 -7.37
C ARG A 281 15.91 20.18 -7.92
N LEU A 282 16.69 19.16 -7.58
CA LEU A 282 18.03 18.96 -8.14
C LEU A 282 17.97 18.72 -9.65
N LEU A 283 16.99 17.93 -10.12
CA LEU A 283 16.75 17.76 -11.56
C LEU A 283 16.39 19.10 -12.23
N ASN A 284 15.48 19.88 -11.63
CA ASN A 284 15.08 21.18 -12.17
C ASN A 284 16.25 22.18 -12.24
N GLN A 285 17.13 22.21 -11.24
CA GLN A 285 18.35 23.03 -11.26
C GLN A 285 19.30 22.64 -12.40
N LEU A 286 19.29 21.38 -12.82
CA LEU A 286 20.06 20.87 -13.96
C LEU A 286 19.31 21.06 -15.30
N GLY A 287 18.21 21.82 -15.31
CA GLY A 287 17.38 22.06 -16.49
C GLY A 287 16.53 20.86 -16.90
N VAL A 288 16.43 19.82 -16.06
CA VAL A 288 15.62 18.64 -16.30
C VAL A 288 14.25 18.83 -15.66
N LYS A 289 13.22 18.87 -16.50
CA LYS A 289 11.82 18.80 -16.09
C LYS A 289 11.32 17.36 -16.29
N PRO A 290 11.37 16.49 -15.27
CA PRO A 290 11.01 15.10 -15.44
C PRO A 290 9.52 14.95 -15.72
N ALA A 291 9.16 13.89 -16.45
CA ALA A 291 7.80 13.38 -16.49
C ALA A 291 7.48 12.63 -15.19
N ILE A 292 6.27 12.82 -14.68
CA ILE A 292 5.72 12.01 -13.58
C ILE A 292 4.28 11.64 -13.92
N SER A 293 4.01 10.34 -13.99
CA SER A 293 2.67 9.81 -14.30
C SER A 293 1.82 9.80 -13.03
N PRO A 294 0.52 10.16 -13.09
CA PRO A 294 -0.36 9.95 -11.95
C PRO A 294 -0.69 8.45 -11.80
N GLU A 295 -0.68 7.71 -12.91
CA GLU A 295 -1.01 6.28 -13.02
C GLU A 295 0.12 5.36 -12.54
N GLU A 296 1.29 5.90 -12.17
CA GLU A 296 2.33 5.08 -11.57
C GLU A 296 1.85 4.50 -10.24
N ARG A 297 2.29 3.28 -9.94
CA ARG A 297 1.89 2.50 -8.76
C ARG A 297 3.10 2.27 -7.86
N CYS A 298 2.92 1.48 -6.79
CA CYS A 298 4.07 0.95 -6.05
C CYS A 298 4.98 0.15 -7.00
N CYS A 299 6.30 0.13 -6.76
CA CYS A 299 7.23 -0.71 -7.52
C CYS A 299 7.02 -2.21 -7.28
N GLY A 300 6.20 -2.60 -6.29
CA GLY A 300 5.91 -4.00 -5.98
C GLY A 300 7.06 -4.72 -5.28
N HIS A 301 8.05 -3.98 -4.76
CA HIS A 301 9.19 -4.55 -4.04
C HIS A 301 8.75 -5.59 -3.00
N ASP A 302 7.92 -5.18 -2.05
CA ASP A 302 7.53 -6.05 -0.95
C ASP A 302 6.69 -7.25 -1.42
N LEU A 303 5.86 -7.09 -2.46
CA LEU A 303 5.13 -8.21 -3.06
C LEU A 303 6.11 -9.27 -3.57
N LEU A 304 7.10 -8.87 -4.34
CA LEU A 304 8.12 -9.78 -4.86
C LEU A 304 8.90 -10.46 -3.72
N TRP A 305 9.35 -9.70 -2.72
CA TRP A 305 10.20 -10.23 -1.65
C TRP A 305 9.42 -11.03 -0.59
N THR A 306 8.10 -10.94 -0.57
CA THR A 306 7.19 -11.79 0.21
C THR A 306 6.60 -12.95 -0.61
N GLY A 307 6.91 -13.02 -1.90
CA GLY A 307 6.53 -14.13 -2.79
C GLY A 307 5.19 -13.95 -3.51
N ASP A 308 4.53 -12.80 -3.40
CA ASP A 308 3.31 -12.45 -4.16
C ASP A 308 3.66 -12.06 -5.62
N LEU A 309 4.05 -13.08 -6.40
CA LEU A 309 4.53 -12.92 -7.77
C LEU A 309 3.45 -12.44 -8.73
N GLU A 310 2.19 -12.85 -8.51
CA GLU A 310 1.07 -12.50 -9.39
C GLU A 310 0.79 -10.99 -9.34
N ASN A 311 0.64 -10.42 -8.14
CA ASN A 311 0.41 -8.98 -8.01
C ASN A 311 1.65 -8.17 -8.37
N PHE A 312 2.85 -8.69 -8.11
CA PHE A 312 4.09 -8.08 -8.57
C PHE A 312 4.13 -7.96 -10.10
N GLU A 313 3.79 -9.03 -10.84
CA GLU A 313 3.78 -9.02 -12.29
C GLU A 313 2.78 -8.01 -12.86
N LYS A 314 1.56 -7.98 -12.30
CA LYS A 314 0.54 -6.98 -12.69
C LYS A 314 1.07 -5.56 -12.51
N LEU A 315 1.60 -5.24 -11.34
CA LEU A 315 2.18 -3.91 -11.06
C LEU A 315 3.33 -3.57 -12.00
N ALA A 316 4.22 -4.52 -12.28
CA ALA A 316 5.37 -4.31 -13.15
C ALA A 316 4.92 -3.91 -14.55
N ARG A 317 3.97 -4.65 -15.14
CA ARG A 317 3.43 -4.37 -16.48
C ARG A 317 2.80 -2.99 -16.56
N MET A 318 1.95 -2.64 -15.59
CA MET A 318 1.25 -1.36 -15.57
C MET A 318 2.19 -0.18 -15.37
N ASN A 319 3.21 -0.32 -14.51
CA ASN A 319 4.20 0.74 -14.30
C ASN A 319 5.04 0.97 -15.55
N VAL A 320 5.47 -0.11 -16.22
CA VAL A 320 6.25 0.00 -17.46
C VAL A 320 5.42 0.64 -18.57
N GLU A 321 4.14 0.30 -18.69
CA GLU A 321 3.21 0.95 -19.62
C GLU A 321 3.06 2.45 -19.30
N ALA A 322 2.79 2.80 -18.03
CA ALA A 322 2.67 4.19 -17.62
C ALA A 322 3.94 5.02 -17.87
N ILE A 323 5.13 4.41 -17.73
CA ILE A 323 6.41 5.06 -18.07
C ILE A 323 6.53 5.24 -19.59
N ARG A 324 6.21 4.21 -20.40
CA ARG A 324 6.28 4.28 -21.86
C ARG A 324 5.38 5.36 -22.46
N GLU A 325 4.18 5.54 -21.91
CA GLU A 325 3.25 6.59 -22.33
C GLU A 325 3.81 8.01 -22.19
N THR A 326 4.79 8.20 -21.29
CA THR A 326 5.47 9.48 -21.13
C THR A 326 6.52 9.77 -22.21
N GLY A 327 6.97 8.74 -22.94
CA GLY A 327 8.05 8.82 -23.92
C GLY A 327 9.46 8.86 -23.33
N ALA A 328 9.61 8.56 -22.03
CA ALA A 328 10.90 8.63 -21.36
C ALA A 328 11.86 7.53 -21.82
N LYS A 329 13.13 7.92 -21.97
CA LYS A 329 14.26 7.03 -22.28
C LYS A 329 15.12 6.77 -21.05
N THR A 330 15.04 7.64 -20.05
CA THR A 330 15.74 7.52 -18.78
C THR A 330 14.75 7.62 -17.63
N VAL A 331 14.77 6.65 -16.73
CA VAL A 331 13.98 6.61 -15.50
C VAL A 331 14.90 6.84 -14.33
N ILE A 332 14.61 7.85 -13.52
CA ILE A 332 15.36 8.19 -12.31
C ILE A 332 14.52 7.83 -11.09
N THR A 333 15.15 7.22 -10.11
CA THR A 333 14.55 6.91 -8.80
C THR A 333 15.42 7.46 -7.68
N SER A 334 14.83 7.88 -6.55
CA SER A 334 15.57 8.22 -5.33
C SER A 334 15.50 7.14 -4.25
N CYS A 335 14.71 6.09 -4.48
CA CYS A 335 14.50 4.99 -3.55
C CYS A 335 15.31 3.77 -4.02
N PRO A 336 16.24 3.24 -3.20
CA PRO A 336 17.02 2.06 -3.53
C PRO A 336 16.20 0.81 -3.88
N GLU A 337 15.05 0.63 -3.24
CA GLU A 337 14.12 -0.47 -3.49
C GLU A 337 13.50 -0.32 -4.88
N CYS A 338 13.03 0.89 -5.24
CA CYS A 338 12.54 1.18 -6.58
C CYS A 338 13.64 0.96 -7.64
N TYR A 339 14.85 1.46 -7.38
CA TYR A 339 15.98 1.32 -8.30
C TYR A 339 16.27 -0.13 -8.67
N ARG A 340 16.50 -1.01 -7.67
CA ARG A 340 16.77 -2.44 -7.92
C ARG A 340 15.58 -3.13 -8.58
N THR A 341 14.36 -2.82 -8.12
CA THR A 341 13.14 -3.48 -8.60
C THR A 341 12.90 -3.17 -10.07
N LEU A 342 13.01 -1.90 -10.46
CA LEU A 342 12.86 -1.51 -11.86
C LEU A 342 14.05 -1.98 -12.71
N LYS A 343 15.29 -1.73 -12.28
CA LYS A 343 16.48 -2.00 -13.10
C LYS A 343 16.71 -3.49 -13.36
N VAL A 344 16.39 -4.33 -12.39
CA VAL A 344 16.72 -5.77 -12.44
C VAL A 344 15.45 -6.63 -12.43
N ASP A 345 14.53 -6.48 -11.47
CA ASP A 345 13.38 -7.40 -11.40
C ASP A 345 12.37 -7.20 -12.55
N TYR A 346 12.07 -5.95 -12.93
CA TYR A 346 11.19 -5.69 -14.09
C TYR A 346 11.85 -6.10 -15.40
N ALA A 347 13.15 -5.84 -15.55
CA ALA A 347 13.90 -6.25 -16.73
C ALA A 347 13.90 -7.78 -16.88
N ASP A 348 14.19 -8.51 -15.80
CA ASP A 348 14.17 -9.98 -15.79
C ASP A 348 12.77 -10.53 -16.11
N LEU A 349 11.72 -9.96 -15.50
CA LEU A 349 10.34 -10.40 -15.67
C LEU A 349 9.81 -10.16 -17.10
N LEU A 350 10.17 -9.04 -17.72
CA LEU A 350 9.61 -8.60 -18.99
C LEU A 350 10.51 -8.89 -20.21
N GLY A 351 11.70 -9.46 -19.99
CA GLY A 351 12.67 -9.73 -21.05
C GLY A 351 13.43 -8.49 -21.53
N GLY A 352 13.63 -7.51 -20.64
CA GLY A 352 14.32 -6.26 -20.90
C GLY A 352 13.42 -5.02 -20.79
N LEU A 353 14.06 -3.85 -20.79
CA LEU A 353 13.40 -2.54 -20.77
C LEU A 353 13.94 -1.67 -21.92
N ASP A 354 13.07 -0.85 -22.49
CA ASP A 354 13.36 0.10 -23.57
C ASP A 354 13.83 1.48 -23.07
N PHE A 355 14.07 1.58 -21.76
CA PHE A 355 14.59 2.76 -21.08
C PHE A 355 15.68 2.38 -20.08
N GLU A 356 16.59 3.31 -19.82
CA GLU A 356 17.65 3.17 -18.81
C GLU A 356 17.10 3.51 -17.43
N VAL A 357 17.45 2.73 -16.41
CA VAL A 357 17.09 3.01 -15.01
C VAL A 357 18.33 3.45 -14.23
N LEU A 358 18.25 4.64 -13.63
CA LEU A 358 19.30 5.25 -12.81
C LEU A 358 18.79 5.53 -11.39
N HIS A 359 19.66 5.32 -10.41
CA HIS A 359 19.49 5.93 -9.10
C HIS A 359 19.94 7.39 -9.17
N ILE A 360 19.29 8.27 -8.41
CA ILE A 360 19.60 9.70 -8.45
C ILE A 360 21.08 10.00 -8.13
N SER A 361 21.74 9.19 -7.29
CA SER A 361 23.18 9.36 -7.03
C SER A 361 24.04 9.11 -8.27
N GLU A 362 23.69 8.13 -9.12
CA GLU A 362 24.41 7.89 -10.38
C GLU A 362 24.23 9.09 -11.32
N PHE A 363 23.00 9.57 -11.45
CA PHE A 363 22.67 10.71 -12.30
C PHE A 363 23.40 11.98 -11.87
N LEU A 364 23.36 12.31 -10.57
CA LEU A 364 24.00 13.52 -10.04
C LEU A 364 25.53 13.42 -10.09
N LEU A 365 26.11 12.24 -9.85
CA LEU A 365 27.56 12.07 -9.96
C LEU A 365 28.02 12.31 -11.40
N LYS A 366 27.31 11.76 -12.39
CA LYS A 366 27.60 12.03 -13.80
C LYS A 366 27.50 13.51 -14.13
N ALA A 367 26.47 14.20 -13.63
CA ALA A 367 26.32 15.64 -13.83
C ALA A 367 27.46 16.45 -13.17
N LEU A 368 27.97 16.00 -12.02
CA LEU A 368 29.13 16.60 -11.34
C LEU A 368 30.41 16.40 -12.15
N GLU A 369 30.67 15.18 -12.63
CA GLU A 369 31.87 14.84 -13.42
C GLU A 369 31.87 15.55 -14.79
N GLU A 370 30.69 15.80 -15.37
CA GLU A 370 30.51 16.59 -16.59
C GLU A 370 30.55 18.12 -16.35
N GLY A 371 30.71 18.57 -15.11
CA GLY A 371 30.77 19.99 -14.75
C GLY A 371 29.43 20.74 -14.84
N LYS A 372 28.31 20.02 -14.98
CA LYS A 372 26.94 20.58 -15.01
C LYS A 372 26.40 20.86 -13.61
N LEU A 373 26.77 20.03 -12.63
CA LEU A 373 26.46 20.23 -11.22
C LEU A 373 27.69 20.84 -10.54
N ASN A 374 27.54 22.00 -9.90
CA ASN A 374 28.61 22.66 -9.17
C ASN A 374 28.11 23.15 -7.80
N PHE A 375 28.83 22.82 -6.74
CA PHE A 375 28.56 23.32 -5.40
C PHE A 375 29.39 24.57 -5.13
N THR A 376 28.73 25.70 -4.86
CA THR A 376 29.40 27.00 -4.66
C THR A 376 29.71 27.30 -3.20
N ARG A 377 29.18 26.50 -2.27
CA ARG A 377 29.32 26.71 -0.83
C ARG A 377 29.65 25.40 -0.14
N GLU A 378 30.86 25.34 0.40
CA GLU A 378 31.33 24.23 1.22
C GLU A 378 30.49 24.06 2.50
N VAL A 379 30.06 22.82 2.77
CA VAL A 379 29.40 22.46 4.03
C VAL A 379 30.41 21.73 4.93
N LYS A 380 31.10 22.49 5.79
CA LYS A 380 32.08 21.97 6.75
C LYS A 380 31.44 21.16 7.88
N ARG A 381 31.02 19.93 7.59
CA ARG A 381 30.45 18.98 8.56
C ARG A 381 31.02 17.59 8.36
N LYS A 382 31.24 16.89 9.47
CA LYS A 382 31.51 15.45 9.47
C LYS A 382 30.19 14.71 9.58
N VAL A 383 29.91 13.82 8.63
CA VAL A 383 28.68 13.03 8.59
C VAL A 383 29.00 11.54 8.58
N THR A 384 28.08 10.73 9.11
CA THR A 384 28.09 9.28 8.94
C THR A 384 27.05 8.93 7.89
N PHE A 385 27.46 8.24 6.83
CA PHE A 385 26.55 7.77 5.78
C PHE A 385 26.25 6.28 5.98
N GLN A 386 24.97 5.92 6.04
CA GLN A 386 24.53 4.54 6.17
C GLN A 386 24.16 3.98 4.80
N ASP A 387 24.83 2.91 4.39
CA ASP A 387 24.55 2.27 3.11
C ASP A 387 23.20 1.56 3.11
N SER A 388 22.40 1.82 2.08
CA SER A 388 21.26 0.97 1.78
C SER A 388 21.74 -0.42 1.37
N CYS A 389 21.12 -1.45 1.92
CA CYS A 389 21.39 -2.82 1.48
C CYS A 389 21.08 -3.00 -0.01
N ARG A 390 20.00 -2.39 -0.50
CA ARG A 390 19.57 -2.47 -1.90
C ARG A 390 20.47 -1.66 -2.84
N LEU A 391 20.96 -0.50 -2.41
CA LEU A 391 21.87 0.29 -3.25
C LEU A 391 23.28 -0.33 -3.25
N GLY A 392 23.79 -0.67 -2.07
CA GLY A 392 25.13 -1.22 -1.89
C GLY A 392 25.21 -2.72 -2.24
N ARG A 393 24.71 -3.60 -1.37
CA ARG A 393 24.94 -5.06 -1.50
C ARG A 393 24.27 -5.69 -2.72
N HIS A 394 23.13 -5.15 -3.17
CA HIS A 394 22.44 -5.68 -4.36
C HIS A 394 22.95 -5.07 -5.66
N MET A 395 23.26 -3.77 -5.67
CA MET A 395 23.53 -3.03 -6.91
C MET A 395 24.97 -2.52 -7.04
N GLY A 396 25.80 -2.67 -6.01
CA GLY A 396 27.21 -2.27 -6.01
C GLY A 396 27.47 -0.77 -5.85
N LEU A 397 26.43 0.05 -5.65
CA LEU A 397 26.51 1.50 -5.61
C LEU A 397 26.83 2.00 -4.19
N TYR A 398 28.12 2.03 -3.86
CA TYR A 398 28.64 2.55 -2.59
C TYR A 398 29.29 3.92 -2.73
N GLU A 399 30.02 4.16 -3.81
CA GLU A 399 30.89 5.34 -3.91
C GLU A 399 30.16 6.58 -4.42
N GLU A 400 29.09 6.42 -5.20
CA GLU A 400 28.36 7.51 -5.83
C GLU A 400 27.77 8.49 -4.80
N PRO A 401 27.06 8.02 -3.75
CA PRO A 401 26.59 8.92 -2.69
C PRO A 401 27.74 9.61 -1.93
N ARG A 402 28.87 8.90 -1.72
CA ARG A 402 30.03 9.44 -0.96
C ARG A 402 30.78 10.52 -1.72
N LYS A 403 31.02 10.30 -3.01
CA LYS A 403 31.64 11.29 -3.90
C LYS A 403 30.79 12.55 -3.98
N LEU A 404 29.46 12.41 -4.10
CA LEU A 404 28.54 13.55 -4.05
C LEU A 404 28.64 14.29 -2.71
N LEU A 405 28.60 13.60 -1.58
CA LEU A 405 28.73 14.23 -0.25
C LEU A 405 30.07 14.95 -0.06
N THR A 406 31.15 14.43 -0.64
CA THR A 406 32.50 15.03 -0.56
C THR A 406 32.62 16.29 -1.41
N ALA A 407 31.77 16.44 -2.43
CA ALA A 407 31.77 17.60 -3.31
C ALA A 407 30.99 18.81 -2.77
N ILE A 408 30.23 18.65 -1.67
CA ILE A 408 29.33 19.67 -1.10
C ILE A 408 30.04 20.62 -0.14
#